data_AF-A0A1Q7NEP3-F1
#
_entry.id   AF-A0A1Q7NEP3-F1
#
_cell.length_a   1.000
_cell.length_b   1.000
_cell.length_c   1.000
_cell.angle_alpha   90.00
_cell.angle_beta   90.00
_cell.angle_gamma   90.00
#
_symmetry.space_group_name_H-M   'P 1'
#
loop_
_entity.id
_entity.type
_entity.pdbx_description
1 polymer ?
#
loop_
_entity_poly.entity_id
_entity_poly.type
_entity_poly.pdbx_seq_one_letter_code
_entity_poly.pdbx_strand_id
1 'polypeptide(L)'
;MHAERESSSTRRVKIRRSDAGWRALVFSLCAACLAATLSAQAGRRAHPTSEASSALNVVATRANGATAPITSKDISLFDNGVEQTIKNFAPDLSPARIVLLVDNSLTIRADVEKLEAATREFAYEIYDGDKLLIVGYDNNAEIVSDWTDNAKKIETELKAFRKKGDPHLFDAVLAVVEDALRPLSAQKRAIVVVSDGLDRGSKTNFKQALSALQSLDITVYCVQAQDRTRGAIRRDVPKPRQVIDDLAEGTGGRIFPIDDPRAAANAICDELRKNRYVLSYLPQSVPYSEARRLLVMGNEGINARAKTMQPP
;
A
#
# COMPACT_ATOMS: atom_id res chain seq x y z
N MET A 1 11.90 -80.24 73.53
CA MET A 1 12.77 -79.19 72.95
C MET A 1 11.88 -78.05 72.51
N HIS A 2 12.18 -76.87 73.05
CA HIS A 2 11.49 -75.59 72.85
C HIS A 2 11.44 -75.11 71.40
N ALA A 3 10.34 -74.46 71.03
CA ALA A 3 10.16 -73.32 70.12
C ALA A 3 8.70 -73.33 69.65
N GLU A 4 7.75 -72.71 70.35
CA GLU A 4 7.47 -71.26 70.35
C GLU A 4 7.14 -70.73 68.94
N ARG A 5 5.84 -70.62 68.61
CA ARG A 5 5.15 -69.34 68.38
C ARG A 5 3.72 -69.50 67.88
N GLU A 6 2.87 -68.71 68.52
CA GLU A 6 1.45 -68.44 68.36
C GLU A 6 1.05 -68.03 66.93
N SER A 7 -0.23 -68.23 66.56
CA SER A 7 -1.20 -67.11 66.54
C SER A 7 -2.44 -67.35 65.66
N SER A 8 -3.57 -67.44 66.36
CA SER A 8 -4.89 -66.85 66.09
C SER A 8 -5.53 -66.84 64.68
N SER A 9 -6.46 -67.78 64.53
CA SER A 9 -7.87 -67.61 64.10
C SER A 9 -8.41 -66.18 63.89
N THR A 10 -8.90 -65.97 62.67
CA THR A 10 -9.91 -65.03 62.17
C THR A 10 -10.85 -64.30 63.16
N ARG A 11 -10.94 -62.97 63.03
CA ARG A 11 -12.19 -62.20 63.13
C ARG A 11 -12.27 -61.16 62.01
N ARG A 12 -13.28 -61.29 61.14
CA ARG A 12 -13.66 -60.31 60.11
C ARG A 12 -14.31 -59.09 60.79
N VAL A 13 -13.77 -57.89 60.56
CA VAL A 13 -14.49 -56.63 60.80
C VAL A 13 -15.12 -56.17 59.49
N LYS A 14 -16.45 -56.11 59.47
CA LYS A 14 -17.27 -55.62 58.36
C LYS A 14 -17.30 -54.08 58.44
N ILE A 15 -16.53 -53.38 57.60
CA ILE A 15 -16.69 -51.92 57.44
C ILE A 15 -17.71 -51.67 56.34
N ARG A 16 -18.90 -51.21 56.75
CA ARG A 16 -19.96 -50.68 55.90
C ARG A 16 -19.45 -49.36 55.29
N ARG A 17 -19.13 -49.33 53.99
CA ARG A 17 -19.01 -48.07 53.24
C ARG A 17 -20.41 -47.60 52.88
N SER A 18 -20.72 -46.36 53.18
CA SER A 18 -21.99 -45.70 52.85
C SER A 18 -21.94 -45.19 51.41
N ASP A 19 -22.79 -45.74 50.55
CA ASP A 19 -22.90 -45.38 49.12
C ASP A 19 -23.51 -43.98 48.88
N ALA A 20 -23.83 -43.23 49.93
CA ALA A 20 -24.46 -41.91 49.87
C ALA A 20 -23.48 -40.78 49.50
N GLY A 21 -22.20 -40.88 49.89
CA GLY A 21 -21.21 -39.82 49.64
C GLY A 21 -20.72 -39.75 48.19
N TRP A 22 -20.63 -40.90 47.51
CA TRP A 22 -20.07 -40.96 46.16
C TRP A 22 -21.07 -40.49 45.10
N ARG A 23 -22.37 -40.77 45.30
CA ARG A 23 -23.43 -40.32 44.39
C ARG A 23 -23.63 -38.80 44.44
N ALA A 24 -23.51 -38.17 45.61
CA ALA A 24 -23.59 -36.72 45.73
C ALA A 24 -22.39 -36.01 45.06
N LEU A 25 -21.19 -36.60 45.15
CA LEU A 25 -19.99 -36.03 44.54
C LEU A 25 -19.99 -36.13 43.00
N VAL A 26 -20.52 -37.23 42.44
CA VAL A 26 -20.67 -37.42 40.98
C VAL A 26 -21.75 -36.51 40.40
N PHE A 27 -22.86 -36.27 41.12
CA PHE A 27 -23.91 -35.34 40.68
C PHE A 27 -23.44 -33.88 40.71
N SER A 28 -22.69 -33.45 41.72
CA SER A 28 -22.10 -32.10 41.75
C SER A 28 -21.05 -31.88 40.66
N LEU A 29 -20.23 -32.90 40.32
CA LEU A 29 -19.27 -32.79 39.22
C LEU A 29 -19.96 -32.69 37.85
N CYS A 30 -21.03 -33.46 37.63
CA CYS A 30 -21.77 -33.42 36.37
C CYS A 30 -22.54 -32.09 36.20
N ALA A 31 -23.13 -31.55 37.26
CA ALA A 31 -23.80 -30.25 37.22
C ALA A 31 -22.81 -29.10 36.98
N ALA A 32 -21.61 -29.16 37.57
CA ALA A 32 -20.55 -28.18 37.31
C ALA A 32 -20.02 -28.25 35.86
N CYS A 33 -19.88 -29.44 35.28
CA CYS A 33 -19.50 -29.61 33.88
C CYS A 33 -20.59 -29.13 32.91
N LEU A 34 -21.88 -29.29 33.24
CA LEU A 34 -23.00 -28.81 32.41
C LEU A 34 -23.16 -27.28 32.47
N ALA A 35 -22.92 -26.66 33.64
CA ALA A 35 -22.94 -25.19 33.77
C ALA A 35 -21.72 -24.53 33.08
N ALA A 36 -20.57 -25.22 33.07
CA ALA A 36 -19.37 -24.76 32.37
C ALA A 36 -19.53 -24.81 30.84
N THR A 37 -20.26 -25.79 30.29
CA THR A 37 -20.52 -25.87 28.84
C THR A 37 -21.58 -24.87 28.37
N LEU A 38 -22.61 -24.59 29.18
CA LEU A 38 -23.59 -23.54 28.90
C LEU A 38 -22.98 -22.12 28.96
N SER A 39 -22.03 -21.89 29.87
CA SER A 39 -21.32 -20.60 29.96
C SER A 39 -20.23 -20.45 28.88
N ALA A 40 -19.71 -21.56 28.34
CA ALA A 40 -18.76 -21.56 27.22
C ALA A 40 -19.39 -21.24 25.85
N GLN A 41 -20.72 -21.32 25.73
CA GLN A 41 -21.44 -20.92 24.51
C GLN A 41 -22.03 -19.50 24.58
N ALA A 42 -22.09 -18.87 25.76
CA ALA A 42 -22.63 -17.52 25.93
C ALA A 42 -21.66 -16.38 25.57
N GLY A 43 -20.44 -16.69 25.12
CA GLY A 43 -19.38 -15.71 24.85
C GLY A 43 -18.92 -15.59 23.39
N ARG A 44 -19.40 -16.41 22.46
CA ARG A 44 -19.17 -16.17 21.03
C ARG A 44 -20.18 -15.15 20.54
N ARG A 45 -19.95 -13.88 20.88
CA ARG A 45 -20.33 -12.82 19.95
C ARG A 45 -19.66 -13.22 18.63
N ALA A 46 -20.45 -13.47 17.60
CA ALA A 46 -19.93 -13.34 16.25
C ALA A 46 -19.23 -11.98 16.25
N HIS A 47 -17.90 -11.98 16.08
CA HIS A 47 -17.28 -10.76 15.59
C HIS A 47 -18.11 -10.41 14.37
N PRO A 48 -18.75 -9.22 14.30
CA PRO A 48 -19.13 -8.75 13.00
C PRO A 48 -17.81 -8.83 12.23
N THR A 49 -17.78 -9.63 11.16
CA THR A 49 -16.81 -9.39 10.10
C THR A 49 -16.93 -7.90 9.87
N SER A 50 -15.97 -7.14 10.39
CA SER A 50 -15.84 -5.73 10.08
C SER A 50 -15.79 -5.74 8.58
N GLU A 51 -16.91 -5.42 7.91
CA GLU A 51 -16.91 -5.24 6.47
C GLU A 51 -15.79 -4.25 6.22
N ALA A 52 -14.68 -4.76 5.67
CA ALA A 52 -13.44 -4.02 5.64
C ALA A 52 -13.69 -2.83 4.71
N SER A 53 -13.84 -1.63 5.30
CA SER A 53 -14.00 -0.42 4.53
C SER A 53 -12.78 -0.27 3.64
N SER A 54 -13.02 -0.24 2.33
CA SER A 54 -11.97 0.00 1.35
C SER A 54 -11.80 1.51 1.20
N ALA A 55 -10.57 1.97 1.30
CA ALA A 55 -10.18 3.35 1.02
C ALA A 55 -9.51 3.43 -0.35
N LEU A 56 -9.79 4.51 -1.06
CA LEU A 56 -9.29 4.79 -2.40
C LEU A 56 -8.94 6.27 -2.52
N ASN A 57 -7.73 6.53 -2.99
CA ASN A 57 -7.28 7.83 -3.39
C ASN A 57 -7.87 8.17 -4.75
N VAL A 58 -8.57 9.30 -4.81
CA VAL A 58 -9.19 9.84 -6.02
C VAL A 58 -8.60 11.21 -6.29
N VAL A 59 -8.21 11.46 -7.54
CA VAL A 59 -7.95 12.80 -8.04
C VAL A 59 -9.16 13.27 -8.82
N ALA A 60 -9.74 14.41 -8.45
CA ALA A 60 -10.90 14.97 -9.14
C ALA A 60 -10.74 16.46 -9.41
N THR A 61 -11.11 16.89 -10.62
CA THR A 61 -11.06 18.30 -11.06
C THR A 61 -12.28 18.63 -11.91
N ARG A 62 -12.68 19.91 -11.92
CA ARG A 62 -13.69 20.39 -12.87
C ARG A 62 -13.01 20.73 -14.19
N ALA A 63 -13.56 20.23 -15.30
CA ALA A 63 -12.99 20.40 -16.64
C ALA A 63 -12.87 21.87 -17.08
N ASN A 64 -13.72 22.74 -16.54
CA ASN A 64 -13.70 24.19 -16.76
C ASN A 64 -12.72 24.95 -15.84
N GLY A 65 -11.96 24.26 -15.00
CA GLY A 65 -11.02 24.87 -14.04
C GLY A 65 -11.67 25.51 -12.81
N ALA A 66 -12.98 25.36 -12.61
CA ALA A 66 -13.66 25.91 -11.44
C ALA A 66 -13.21 25.22 -10.15
N THR A 67 -13.08 26.01 -9.08
CA THR A 67 -12.61 25.57 -7.76
C THR A 67 -13.74 25.19 -6.80
N ALA A 68 -14.99 25.20 -7.28
CA ALA A 68 -16.14 24.79 -6.47
C ALA A 68 -15.98 23.34 -5.99
N PRO A 69 -16.30 23.03 -4.72
CA PRO A 69 -16.11 21.69 -4.16
C PRO A 69 -16.73 20.59 -5.02
N ILE A 70 -16.03 19.47 -5.13
CA ILE A 70 -16.53 18.22 -5.71
C ILE A 70 -17.00 17.34 -4.55
N THR A 71 -18.21 16.80 -4.66
CA THR A 71 -18.85 16.00 -3.60
C THR A 71 -19.03 14.55 -4.05
N SER A 72 -19.39 13.65 -3.14
CA SER A 72 -19.71 12.26 -3.49
C SER A 72 -20.84 12.13 -4.51
N LYS A 73 -21.72 13.15 -4.65
CA LYS A 73 -22.80 13.16 -5.65
C LYS A 73 -22.29 13.37 -7.08
N ASP A 74 -21.07 13.87 -7.22
CA ASP A 74 -20.41 14.14 -8.49
C ASP A 74 -19.57 12.95 -8.99
N ILE A 75 -19.48 11.87 -8.20
CA ILE A 75 -18.61 10.73 -8.43
C ILE A 75 -19.40 9.42 -8.37
N SER A 76 -19.16 8.53 -9.33
CA SER A 76 -19.60 7.13 -9.29
C SER A 76 -18.39 6.21 -9.16
N LEU A 77 -18.52 5.15 -8.36
CA LEU A 77 -17.51 4.11 -8.21
C LEU A 77 -18.10 2.78 -8.68
N PHE A 78 -17.37 2.09 -9.55
CA PHE A 78 -17.66 0.71 -9.95
C PHE A 78 -16.50 -0.19 -9.55
N ASP A 79 -16.84 -1.34 -9.03
CA ASP A 79 -15.92 -2.36 -8.56
C ASP A 79 -16.28 -3.70 -9.21
N ASN A 80 -15.39 -4.20 -10.07
CA ASN A 80 -15.67 -5.33 -10.96
C ASN A 80 -16.98 -5.16 -11.76
N GLY A 81 -17.29 -3.92 -12.15
CA GLY A 81 -18.50 -3.58 -12.89
C GLY A 81 -19.77 -3.43 -12.04
N VAL A 82 -19.69 -3.67 -10.73
CA VAL A 82 -20.79 -3.45 -9.79
C VAL A 82 -20.68 -2.05 -9.21
N GLU A 83 -21.73 -1.24 -9.35
CA GLU A 83 -21.79 0.09 -8.74
C GLU A 83 -21.76 0.00 -7.21
N GLN A 84 -20.90 0.81 -6.59
CA GLN A 84 -20.68 0.81 -5.15
C GLN A 84 -21.25 2.08 -4.51
N THR A 85 -21.83 1.93 -3.32
CA THR A 85 -22.27 3.09 -2.53
C THR A 85 -21.07 3.72 -1.82
N ILE A 86 -20.74 4.96 -2.20
CA ILE A 86 -19.71 5.77 -1.54
C ILE A 86 -20.18 6.14 -0.13
N LYS A 87 -19.36 5.83 0.88
CA LYS A 87 -19.62 6.14 2.29
C LYS A 87 -19.03 7.49 2.70
N ASN A 88 -17.81 7.77 2.27
CA ASN A 88 -17.15 9.04 2.49
C ASN A 88 -16.45 9.49 1.21
N PHE A 89 -16.47 10.79 0.95
CA PHE A 89 -15.68 11.42 -0.09
C PHE A 89 -15.32 12.83 0.39
N ALA A 90 -14.04 13.04 0.70
CA ALA A 90 -13.58 14.29 1.27
C ALA A 90 -12.21 14.69 0.71
N PRO A 91 -11.92 15.98 0.56
CA PRO A 91 -10.58 16.45 0.20
C PRO A 91 -9.53 15.92 1.18
N ASP A 92 -8.43 15.41 0.66
CA ASP A 92 -7.28 15.05 1.46
C ASP A 92 -6.36 16.28 1.60
N LEU A 93 -6.44 16.95 2.74
CA LEU A 93 -5.62 18.13 3.04
C LEU A 93 -4.33 17.79 3.79
N SER A 94 -4.07 16.51 4.06
CA SER A 94 -2.89 16.09 4.79
C SER A 94 -1.61 16.35 4.00
N PRO A 95 -0.47 16.61 4.68
CA PRO A 95 0.81 16.75 4.02
C PRO A 95 1.26 15.45 3.35
N ALA A 96 1.96 15.58 2.23
CA ALA A 96 2.44 14.49 1.41
C ALA A 96 3.81 13.96 1.88
N ARG A 97 4.02 12.67 1.63
CA ARG A 97 5.30 11.97 1.67
C ARG A 97 5.61 11.53 0.25
N ILE A 98 6.50 12.26 -0.40
CA ILE A 98 6.80 12.12 -1.81
C ILE A 98 8.18 11.48 -1.94
N VAL A 99 8.25 10.33 -2.61
CA VAL A 99 9.54 9.72 -2.96
C VAL A 99 9.90 10.11 -4.38
N LEU A 100 11.04 10.77 -4.57
CA LEU A 100 11.65 10.99 -5.88
C LEU A 100 12.54 9.77 -6.17
N LEU A 101 12.05 8.86 -7.01
CA LEU A 101 12.76 7.66 -7.43
C LEU A 101 13.44 7.92 -8.78
N VAL A 102 14.76 8.12 -8.74
CA VAL A 102 15.54 8.64 -9.88
C VAL A 102 16.41 7.55 -10.49
N ASP A 103 16.29 7.34 -11.79
CA ASP A 103 17.16 6.43 -12.55
C ASP A 103 18.60 6.96 -12.52
N ASN A 104 19.47 6.24 -11.80
CA ASN A 104 20.89 6.52 -11.67
C ASN A 104 21.73 5.46 -12.41
N SER A 105 21.15 4.78 -13.40
CA SER A 105 21.85 3.74 -14.17
C SER A 105 22.87 4.30 -15.15
N LEU A 106 23.93 3.54 -15.46
CA LEU A 106 24.92 3.93 -16.49
C LEU A 106 24.31 4.01 -17.89
N THR A 107 23.22 3.29 -18.11
CA THR A 107 22.68 3.14 -19.46
C THR A 107 21.76 4.29 -19.86
N ILE A 108 21.33 5.16 -18.94
CA ILE A 108 20.39 6.25 -19.26
C ILE A 108 21.10 7.35 -20.03
N ARG A 109 20.62 7.58 -21.25
CA ARG A 109 21.01 8.73 -22.06
C ARG A 109 20.18 9.93 -21.62
N ALA A 110 20.71 10.69 -20.68
CA ALA A 110 20.43 12.11 -20.49
C ALA A 110 21.37 12.67 -19.43
N ASP A 111 21.67 13.97 -19.57
CA ASP A 111 22.47 14.78 -18.68
C ASP A 111 22.03 14.59 -17.23
N VAL A 112 22.96 14.19 -16.36
CA VAL A 112 22.75 14.16 -14.90
C VAL A 112 22.12 15.48 -14.45
N GLU A 113 22.48 16.58 -15.10
CA GLU A 113 21.93 17.92 -14.93
C GLU A 113 20.41 18.01 -15.09
N LYS A 114 19.79 17.29 -16.04
CA LYS A 114 18.32 17.28 -16.20
C LYS A 114 17.62 16.50 -15.08
N LEU A 115 18.21 15.38 -14.65
CA LEU A 115 17.68 14.59 -13.53
C LEU A 115 17.83 15.34 -12.20
N GLU A 116 18.98 15.98 -11.98
CA GLU A 116 19.24 16.86 -10.85
C GLU A 116 18.29 18.08 -10.88
N ALA A 117 18.09 18.70 -12.06
CA ALA A 117 17.15 19.79 -12.22
C ALA A 117 15.72 19.35 -11.87
N ALA A 118 15.24 18.23 -12.42
CA ALA A 118 13.95 17.67 -12.08
C ALA A 118 13.78 17.50 -10.56
N THR A 119 14.75 16.84 -9.93
CA THR A 119 14.71 16.58 -8.49
C THR A 119 14.75 17.87 -7.66
N ARG A 120 15.53 18.87 -8.11
CA ARG A 120 15.60 20.20 -7.49
C ARG A 120 14.28 20.97 -7.59
N GLU A 121 13.61 20.97 -8.74
CA GLU A 121 12.35 21.71 -8.90
C GLU A 121 11.28 21.22 -7.92
N PHE A 122 11.18 19.90 -7.66
CA PHE A 122 10.29 19.38 -6.62
C PHE A 122 10.62 19.92 -5.24
N ALA A 123 11.89 20.08 -4.90
CA ALA A 123 12.31 20.58 -3.60
C ALA A 123 11.83 22.01 -3.32
N TYR A 124 11.56 22.80 -4.36
CA TYR A 124 11.04 24.15 -4.24
C TYR A 124 9.51 24.27 -4.37
N GLU A 125 8.84 23.24 -4.89
CA GLU A 125 7.39 23.27 -5.15
C GLU A 125 6.54 22.47 -4.14
N ILE A 126 7.17 21.76 -3.19
CA ILE A 126 6.43 21.11 -2.11
C ILE A 126 5.75 22.12 -1.17
N TYR A 127 4.62 21.73 -0.59
CA TYR A 127 3.86 22.57 0.32
C TYR A 127 4.32 22.41 1.78
N ASP A 128 3.87 23.32 2.65
CA ASP A 128 4.16 23.24 4.09
C ASP A 128 3.71 21.88 4.69
N GLY A 129 4.63 21.26 5.44
CA GLY A 129 4.48 19.93 6.04
C GLY A 129 4.78 18.75 5.11
N ASP A 130 4.88 18.96 3.80
CA ASP A 130 5.29 17.92 2.85
C ASP A 130 6.76 17.55 3.09
N LYS A 131 7.13 16.32 2.77
CA LYS A 131 8.53 15.88 2.82
C LYS A 131 8.89 15.06 1.61
N LEU A 132 10.13 15.22 1.17
CA LEU A 132 10.74 14.48 0.08
C LEU A 132 11.75 13.47 0.61
N LEU A 133 11.70 12.26 0.05
CA LEU A 133 12.77 11.27 0.13
C LEU A 133 13.34 11.12 -1.27
N ILE A 134 14.66 11.15 -1.42
CA ILE A 134 15.30 10.97 -2.73
C ILE A 134 16.01 9.64 -2.74
N VAL A 135 15.61 8.79 -3.68
CA VAL A 135 16.19 7.46 -3.89
C VAL A 135 16.75 7.40 -5.30
N GLY A 136 18.05 7.21 -5.41
CA GLY A 136 18.70 6.87 -6.67
C GLY A 136 18.68 5.36 -6.85
N TYR A 137 18.38 4.87 -8.05
CA TYR A 137 18.43 3.43 -8.30
C TYR A 137 19.32 3.06 -9.48
N ASP A 138 20.03 1.97 -9.30
CA ASP A 138 20.78 1.23 -10.30
C ASP A 138 20.49 -0.27 -10.13
N ASN A 139 21.49 -1.10 -9.85
CA ASN A 139 21.31 -2.47 -9.38
C ASN A 139 20.64 -2.51 -8.00
N ASN A 140 20.77 -1.44 -7.20
CA ASN A 140 20.15 -1.29 -5.89
C ASN A 140 19.40 0.04 -5.80
N ALA A 141 18.48 0.15 -4.84
CA ALA A 141 17.86 1.42 -4.45
C ALA A 141 18.61 2.01 -3.25
N GLU A 142 19.18 3.20 -3.41
CA GLU A 142 19.98 3.88 -2.39
C GLU A 142 19.35 5.23 -2.02
N ILE A 143 19.22 5.48 -0.71
CA ILE A 143 18.76 6.79 -0.21
C ILE A 143 19.88 7.80 -0.44
N VAL A 144 19.60 8.81 -1.24
CA VAL A 144 20.49 9.96 -1.47
C VAL A 144 20.18 11.08 -0.48
N SER A 145 18.90 11.29 -0.18
CA SER A 145 18.42 12.26 0.79
C SER A 145 17.29 11.64 1.61
N ASP A 146 17.47 11.59 2.93
CA ASP A 146 16.39 11.19 3.86
C ASP A 146 15.29 12.25 3.93
N TRP A 147 14.11 11.88 4.45
CA TRP A 147 12.90 12.70 4.52
C TRP A 147 13.16 14.14 4.97
N THR A 148 13.05 15.09 4.06
CA THR A 148 13.34 16.50 4.30
C THR A 148 12.45 17.42 3.47
N ASP A 149 12.28 18.65 3.95
CA ASP A 149 11.66 19.79 3.27
C ASP A 149 12.70 20.88 2.93
N ASN A 150 13.99 20.63 3.19
CA ASN A 150 15.04 21.61 2.99
C ASN A 150 15.63 21.50 1.58
N ALA A 151 15.21 22.41 0.70
CA ALA A 151 15.68 22.47 -0.68
C ALA A 151 17.22 22.57 -0.80
N LYS A 152 17.89 23.37 0.05
CA LYS A 152 19.35 23.53 0.00
C LYS A 152 20.09 22.25 0.41
N LYS A 153 19.54 21.49 1.35
CA LYS A 153 20.08 20.17 1.75
C LYS A 153 19.97 19.21 0.57
N ILE A 154 18.79 19.14 -0.04
CA ILE A 154 18.55 18.33 -1.25
C ILE A 154 19.55 18.70 -2.36
N GLU A 155 19.67 19.98 -2.71
CA GLU A 155 20.62 20.44 -3.75
C GLU A 155 22.07 20.02 -3.46
N THR A 156 22.46 20.00 -2.19
CA THR A 156 23.82 19.60 -1.80
C THR A 156 24.01 18.09 -1.91
N GLU A 157 23.03 17.31 -1.45
CA GLU A 157 23.07 15.84 -1.49
C GLU A 157 22.95 15.30 -2.92
N LEU A 158 22.25 16.01 -3.81
CA LEU A 158 22.15 15.66 -5.23
C LEU A 158 23.50 15.60 -5.94
N LYS A 159 24.49 16.39 -5.50
CA LYS A 159 25.86 16.37 -6.07
C LYS A 159 26.55 15.02 -5.89
N ALA A 160 26.04 14.14 -5.03
CA ALA A 160 26.53 12.79 -4.83
C ALA A 160 26.01 11.78 -5.87
N PHE A 161 25.05 12.16 -6.73
CA PHE A 161 24.57 11.30 -7.82
C PHE A 161 25.74 10.90 -8.72
N ARG A 162 25.97 9.58 -8.82
CA ARG A 162 26.98 9.00 -9.69
C ARG A 162 26.35 7.83 -10.39
N LYS A 163 26.28 7.89 -11.72
CA LYS A 163 25.72 6.81 -12.52
C LYS A 163 26.50 5.52 -12.30
N LYS A 164 25.80 4.43 -12.06
CA LYS A 164 26.35 3.11 -11.77
C LYS A 164 25.39 2.03 -12.30
N GLY A 165 25.89 0.82 -12.55
CA GLY A 165 25.02 -0.35 -12.72
C GLY A 165 23.99 -0.33 -13.87
N ASP A 166 23.10 -1.33 -13.83
CA ASP A 166 21.93 -1.52 -14.70
C ASP A 166 20.65 -1.06 -13.99
N PRO A 167 19.61 -0.58 -14.69
CA PRO A 167 18.40 -0.06 -14.06
C PRO A 167 17.48 -1.18 -13.56
N HIS A 168 17.52 -1.52 -12.27
CA HIS A 168 16.59 -2.46 -11.62
C HIS A 168 15.36 -1.70 -11.09
N LEU A 169 14.58 -1.12 -12.00
CA LEU A 169 13.42 -0.28 -11.67
C LEU A 169 12.39 -1.03 -10.82
N PHE A 170 12.08 -2.28 -11.13
CA PHE A 170 11.01 -2.99 -10.41
C PHE A 170 11.40 -3.35 -8.97
N ASP A 171 12.66 -3.75 -8.76
CA ASP A 171 13.20 -3.96 -7.42
C ASP A 171 13.23 -2.65 -6.62
N ALA A 172 13.60 -1.54 -7.27
CA ALA A 172 13.66 -0.24 -6.62
C ALA A 172 12.28 0.29 -6.20
N VAL A 173 11.26 0.12 -7.06
CA VAL A 173 9.87 0.44 -6.71
C VAL A 173 9.42 -0.38 -5.51
N LEU A 174 9.67 -1.70 -5.51
CA LEU A 174 9.27 -2.56 -4.40
C LEU A 174 9.98 -2.18 -3.11
N ALA A 175 11.29 -1.91 -3.15
CA ALA A 175 12.06 -1.47 -1.98
C ALA A 175 11.51 -0.16 -1.40
N VAL A 176 11.23 0.84 -2.24
CA VAL A 176 10.62 2.11 -1.79
C VAL A 176 9.25 1.88 -1.15
N VAL A 177 8.43 1.02 -1.74
CA VAL A 177 7.09 0.71 -1.22
C VAL A 177 7.17 0.06 0.16
N GLU A 178 8.01 -0.96 0.31
CA GLU A 178 8.14 -1.74 1.54
C GLU A 178 8.88 -1.00 2.65
N ASP A 179 10.01 -0.39 2.34
CA ASP A 179 10.94 0.12 3.35
C ASP A 179 10.62 1.57 3.74
N ALA A 180 10.19 2.40 2.79
CA ALA A 180 9.96 3.83 3.02
C ALA A 180 8.48 4.19 3.20
N LEU A 181 7.57 3.59 2.42
CA LEU A 181 6.19 4.05 2.32
C LEU A 181 5.18 3.21 3.11
N ARG A 182 5.40 1.91 3.31
CA ARG A 182 4.54 1.06 4.14
C ARG A 182 4.48 1.53 5.60
N PRO A 183 5.58 1.95 6.27
CA PRO A 183 5.53 2.46 7.64
C PRO A 183 4.70 3.75 7.78
N LEU A 184 4.49 4.47 6.68
CA LEU A 184 3.77 5.75 6.63
C LEU A 184 2.34 5.59 6.09
N SER A 185 1.73 4.41 6.24
CA SER A 185 0.46 4.03 5.59
C SER A 185 -0.72 4.98 5.84
N ALA A 186 -0.74 5.66 6.98
CA ALA A 186 -1.78 6.64 7.34
C ALA A 186 -1.56 8.03 6.73
N GLN A 187 -0.45 8.27 6.03
CA GLN A 187 -0.13 9.55 5.39
C GLN A 187 -0.40 9.49 3.89
N LYS A 188 -0.62 10.67 3.28
CA LYS A 188 -0.68 10.82 1.84
C LYS A 188 0.68 10.50 1.24
N ARG A 189 0.74 9.50 0.36
CA ARG A 189 1.99 8.96 -0.20
C ARG A 189 1.95 9.00 -1.72
N ALA A 190 3.06 9.42 -2.32
CA ALA A 190 3.24 9.40 -3.76
C ALA A 190 4.69 9.05 -4.12
N ILE A 191 4.88 8.48 -5.30
CA ILE A 191 6.20 8.30 -5.90
C ILE A 191 6.24 9.13 -7.19
N VAL A 192 7.33 9.84 -7.41
CA VAL A 192 7.67 10.43 -8.70
C VAL A 192 8.83 9.62 -9.27
N VAL A 193 8.57 8.85 -10.31
CA VAL A 193 9.59 8.10 -11.04
C VAL A 193 10.20 9.01 -12.10
N VAL A 194 11.49 9.29 -12.01
CA VAL A 194 12.25 10.05 -13.00
C VAL A 194 13.11 9.06 -13.79
N SER A 195 12.60 8.59 -14.94
CA SER A 195 13.20 7.51 -15.73
C SER A 195 12.60 7.46 -17.14
N ASP A 196 13.19 6.66 -18.04
CA ASP A 196 12.57 6.27 -19.30
C ASP A 196 11.75 4.96 -19.21
N GLY A 197 11.74 4.32 -18.03
CA GLY A 197 10.96 3.12 -17.73
C GLY A 197 11.67 1.80 -18.02
N LEU A 198 12.95 1.84 -18.41
CA LEU A 198 13.71 0.62 -18.70
C LEU A 198 14.00 -0.14 -17.41
N ASP A 199 13.60 -1.40 -17.37
CA ASP A 199 14.07 -2.37 -16.38
C ASP A 199 15.02 -3.38 -17.02
N ARG A 200 16.13 -3.68 -16.34
CA ARG A 200 17.07 -4.73 -16.74
C ARG A 200 17.69 -5.40 -15.53
N GLY A 201 17.22 -6.61 -15.23
CA GLY A 201 17.86 -7.48 -14.25
C GLY A 201 17.15 -7.51 -12.90
N SER A 202 15.98 -6.88 -12.77
CA SER A 202 15.19 -7.01 -11.55
C SER A 202 14.76 -8.45 -11.29
N LYS A 203 14.78 -8.81 -10.00
CA LYS A 203 14.22 -10.10 -9.53
C LYS A 203 12.70 -10.01 -9.40
N THR A 204 12.21 -8.83 -9.03
CA THR A 204 10.80 -8.47 -9.00
C THR A 204 10.29 -8.31 -10.42
N ASN A 205 9.15 -8.91 -10.73
CA ASN A 205 8.50 -8.66 -12.01
C ASN A 205 7.58 -7.44 -11.94
N PHE A 206 7.27 -6.86 -13.10
CA PHE A 206 6.46 -5.64 -13.20
C PHE A 206 5.10 -5.75 -12.47
N LYS A 207 4.40 -6.89 -12.60
CA LYS A 207 3.09 -7.09 -11.98
C LYS A 207 3.17 -7.06 -10.44
N GLN A 208 4.24 -7.61 -9.87
CA GLN A 208 4.46 -7.57 -8.42
C GLN A 208 4.67 -6.13 -7.94
N ALA A 209 5.51 -5.35 -8.62
CA ALA A 209 5.75 -3.95 -8.29
C ALA A 209 4.46 -3.11 -8.39
N LEU A 210 3.72 -3.25 -9.49
CA LEU A 210 2.45 -2.53 -9.69
C LEU A 210 1.39 -2.95 -8.66
N SER A 211 1.29 -4.24 -8.35
CA SER A 211 0.38 -4.74 -7.32
C SER A 211 0.71 -4.16 -5.95
N ALA A 212 1.99 -4.07 -5.57
CA ALA A 212 2.40 -3.51 -4.28
C ALA A 212 1.98 -2.03 -4.15
N LEU A 213 2.14 -1.24 -5.22
CA LEU A 213 1.68 0.14 -5.29
C LEU A 213 0.15 0.24 -5.12
N GLN A 214 -0.60 -0.58 -5.85
CA GLN A 214 -2.06 -0.58 -5.83
C GLN A 214 -2.64 -1.06 -4.48
N SER A 215 -2.04 -2.08 -3.86
CA SER A 215 -2.44 -2.59 -2.55
C SER A 215 -2.30 -1.55 -1.44
N LEU A 216 -1.26 -0.70 -1.52
CA LEU A 216 -1.04 0.38 -0.57
C LEU A 216 -1.60 1.73 -1.01
N ASP A 217 -2.31 1.77 -2.13
CA ASP A 217 -2.96 2.96 -2.68
C ASP A 217 -1.97 4.13 -2.95
N ILE A 218 -0.74 3.77 -3.32
CA ILE A 218 0.33 4.73 -3.63
C ILE A 218 0.21 5.14 -5.10
N THR A 219 0.11 6.45 -5.35
CA THR A 219 0.09 6.96 -6.72
C THR A 219 1.50 7.23 -7.24
N VAL A 220 1.72 6.83 -8.49
CA VAL A 220 2.97 7.05 -9.21
C VAL A 220 2.78 8.11 -10.28
N TYR A 221 3.56 9.17 -10.19
CA TYR A 221 3.77 10.13 -11.27
C TYR A 221 5.07 9.79 -11.98
N CYS A 222 5.14 10.05 -13.29
CA CYS A 222 6.34 9.77 -14.06
C CYS A 222 6.84 11.04 -14.74
N VAL A 223 8.11 11.38 -14.51
CA VAL A 223 8.85 12.36 -15.30
C VAL A 223 9.67 11.56 -16.32
N GLN A 224 9.12 11.45 -17.52
CA GLN A 224 9.58 10.54 -18.55
C GLN A 224 10.78 11.11 -19.31
N ALA A 225 11.90 10.42 -19.21
CA ALA A 225 13.05 10.60 -20.08
C ALA A 225 12.84 9.90 -21.43
N GLN A 226 13.63 10.27 -22.43
CA GLN A 226 13.55 9.67 -23.77
C GLN A 226 13.86 8.17 -23.72
N ASP A 227 12.97 7.34 -24.27
CA ASP A 227 13.17 5.88 -24.38
C ASP A 227 14.46 5.56 -25.15
N ARG A 228 15.47 5.10 -24.41
CA ARG A 228 16.80 4.78 -24.96
C ARG A 228 16.81 3.55 -25.85
N THR A 229 15.78 2.71 -25.75
CA THR A 229 15.67 1.46 -26.52
C THR A 229 15.04 1.68 -27.88
N ARG A 230 14.40 2.84 -28.11
CA ARG A 230 13.60 3.13 -29.32
C ARG A 230 12.54 2.04 -29.57
N GLY A 231 11.99 1.46 -28.49
CA GLY A 231 11.06 0.35 -28.54
C GLY A 231 11.66 -1.02 -28.88
N ALA A 232 12.99 -1.14 -29.01
CA ALA A 232 13.67 -2.41 -29.29
C ALA A 232 14.04 -3.13 -27.99
N ILE A 233 13.14 -4.01 -27.52
CA ILE A 233 13.40 -4.96 -26.42
C ILE A 233 12.90 -6.35 -26.83
N ARG A 234 13.42 -7.39 -26.16
CA ARG A 234 12.94 -8.77 -26.28
C ARG A 234 11.42 -8.86 -26.09
N ARG A 235 10.81 -9.84 -26.76
CA ARG A 235 9.34 -10.07 -26.78
C ARG A 235 8.73 -10.35 -25.40
N ASP A 236 9.53 -10.76 -24.42
CA ASP A 236 9.12 -11.25 -23.11
C ASP A 236 9.28 -10.22 -21.97
N VAL A 237 9.79 -9.02 -22.27
CA VAL A 237 9.95 -7.95 -21.28
C VAL A 237 9.06 -6.77 -21.64
N PRO A 238 8.35 -6.15 -20.67
CA PRO A 238 7.58 -4.94 -20.91
C PRO A 238 8.44 -3.85 -21.56
N LYS A 239 7.84 -3.10 -22.49
CA LYS A 239 8.55 -1.97 -23.13
C LYS A 239 8.66 -0.81 -22.13
N PRO A 240 9.73 0.01 -22.17
CA PRO A 240 9.95 1.07 -21.18
C PRO A 240 8.79 2.07 -21.13
N ARG A 241 8.32 2.48 -22.32
CA ARG A 241 7.14 3.34 -22.43
C ARG A 241 5.90 2.70 -21.82
N GLN A 242 5.65 1.42 -22.09
CA GLN A 242 4.52 0.71 -21.51
C GLN A 242 4.62 0.62 -19.99
N VAL A 243 5.82 0.42 -19.43
CA VAL A 243 6.04 0.43 -17.97
C VAL A 243 5.64 1.78 -17.38
N ILE A 244 6.07 2.89 -17.99
CA ILE A 244 5.70 4.24 -17.54
C ILE A 244 4.19 4.47 -17.63
N ASP A 245 3.58 4.08 -18.75
CA ASP A 245 2.13 4.20 -18.98
C ASP A 245 1.36 3.39 -17.92
N ASP A 246 1.70 2.12 -17.72
CA ASP A 246 1.04 1.22 -16.79
C ASP A 246 1.25 1.63 -15.31
N LEU A 247 2.42 2.18 -14.93
CA LEU A 247 2.66 2.71 -13.59
C LEU A 247 1.78 3.93 -13.31
N ALA A 248 1.78 4.90 -14.22
CA ALA A 248 1.04 6.14 -14.05
C ALA A 248 -0.47 5.87 -14.08
N GLU A 249 -0.98 5.25 -15.14
CA GLU A 249 -2.41 4.98 -15.29
C GLU A 249 -2.90 3.99 -14.24
N GLY A 250 -2.15 2.91 -14.00
CA GLY A 250 -2.53 1.84 -13.08
C GLY A 250 -2.69 2.30 -11.62
N THR A 251 -2.06 3.41 -11.25
CA THR A 251 -2.09 3.98 -9.89
C THR A 251 -2.82 5.32 -9.79
N GLY A 252 -3.43 5.79 -10.88
CA GLY A 252 -4.16 7.06 -10.93
C GLY A 252 -3.25 8.29 -10.93
N GLY A 253 -2.03 8.17 -11.45
CA GLY A 253 -1.07 9.26 -11.65
C GLY A 253 -1.02 9.78 -13.08
N ARG A 254 0.05 10.52 -13.40
CA ARG A 254 0.24 11.23 -14.68
C ARG A 254 1.69 11.19 -15.13
N ILE A 255 1.88 11.36 -16.43
CA ILE A 255 3.18 11.38 -17.08
C ILE A 255 3.48 12.82 -17.52
N PHE A 256 4.73 13.24 -17.34
CA PHE A 256 5.26 14.54 -17.72
C PHE A 256 6.57 14.35 -18.47
N PRO A 257 6.87 15.14 -19.51
CA PRO A 257 8.16 15.08 -20.18
C PRO A 257 9.27 15.64 -19.27
N ILE A 258 10.48 15.06 -19.33
CA ILE A 258 11.65 15.55 -18.57
C ILE A 258 12.14 16.93 -19.01
N ASP A 259 11.73 17.42 -20.18
CA ASP A 259 12.21 18.69 -20.74
C ASP A 259 11.65 19.93 -20.02
N ASP A 260 10.56 19.79 -19.27
CA ASP A 260 10.01 20.83 -18.40
C ASP A 260 9.81 20.32 -16.96
N PRO A 261 10.90 20.17 -16.19
CA PRO A 261 10.84 19.63 -14.83
C PRO A 261 10.03 20.52 -13.89
N ARG A 262 10.03 21.83 -14.11
CA ARG A 262 9.34 22.78 -13.26
C ARG A 262 7.83 22.68 -13.43
N ALA A 263 7.35 22.60 -14.67
CA ALA A 263 5.93 22.38 -14.92
C ALA A 263 5.46 21.04 -14.35
N ALA A 264 6.29 19.99 -14.44
CA ALA A 264 6.00 18.69 -13.83
C ALA A 264 5.88 18.79 -12.30
N ALA A 265 6.88 19.37 -11.64
CA ALA A 265 6.91 19.55 -10.19
C ALA A 265 5.70 20.35 -9.69
N ASN A 266 5.44 21.49 -10.31
CA ASN A 266 4.31 22.35 -9.97
C ASN A 266 2.97 21.62 -10.15
N ALA A 267 2.75 20.96 -11.29
CA ALA A 267 1.49 20.27 -11.57
C ALA A 267 1.24 19.09 -10.60
N ILE A 268 2.28 18.35 -10.23
CA ILE A 268 2.18 17.21 -9.29
C ILE A 268 1.91 17.71 -7.88
N CYS A 269 2.69 18.67 -7.37
CA CYS A 269 2.48 19.23 -6.03
C CYS A 269 1.10 19.90 -5.91
N ASP A 270 0.66 20.64 -6.93
CA ASP A 270 -0.67 21.23 -6.97
C ASP A 270 -1.78 20.17 -6.94
N GLU A 271 -1.64 19.09 -7.69
CA GLU A 271 -2.61 18.00 -7.68
C GLU A 271 -2.68 17.31 -6.32
N LEU A 272 -1.53 17.01 -5.72
CA LEU A 272 -1.43 16.40 -4.39
C LEU A 272 -2.05 17.29 -3.30
N ARG A 273 -1.95 18.62 -3.45
CA ARG A 273 -2.45 19.59 -2.47
C ARG A 273 -3.93 19.90 -2.64
N LYS A 274 -4.38 20.13 -3.88
CA LYS A 274 -5.68 20.76 -4.18
C LYS A 274 -6.74 19.78 -4.66
N ASN A 275 -6.33 18.72 -5.35
CA ASN A 275 -7.24 17.89 -6.15
C ASN A 275 -7.34 16.44 -5.68
N ARG A 276 -6.72 16.11 -4.54
CA ARG A 276 -6.79 14.78 -3.90
C ARG A 276 -8.00 14.67 -2.99
N TYR A 277 -8.67 13.53 -3.07
CA TYR A 277 -9.80 13.14 -2.24
C TYR A 277 -9.59 11.72 -1.71
N VAL A 278 -10.02 11.49 -0.47
CA VAL A 278 -10.15 10.13 0.08
C VAL A 278 -11.59 9.68 -0.11
N LEU A 279 -11.77 8.61 -0.88
CA LEU A 279 -13.03 7.91 -1.05
C LEU A 279 -13.01 6.67 -0.14
N SER A 280 -14.07 6.44 0.63
CA SER A 280 -14.29 5.14 1.27
C SER A 280 -15.62 4.53 0.88
N TYR A 281 -15.64 3.21 0.74
CA TYR A 281 -16.83 2.43 0.42
C TYR A 281 -16.74 1.05 1.09
N LEU A 282 -17.87 0.37 1.18
CA LEU A 282 -17.93 -1.03 1.59
C LEU A 282 -18.16 -1.85 0.33
N PRO A 283 -17.20 -2.68 -0.10
CA PRO A 283 -17.40 -3.51 -1.28
C PRO A 283 -18.57 -4.47 -1.12
N GLN A 284 -19.53 -4.37 -2.02
CA GLN A 284 -20.72 -5.22 -2.08
C GLN A 284 -20.70 -6.08 -3.34
N SER A 285 -21.07 -7.35 -3.19
CA SER A 285 -21.20 -8.31 -4.29
C SER A 285 -19.93 -8.52 -5.12
N VAL A 286 -18.76 -8.45 -4.49
CA VAL A 286 -17.44 -8.60 -5.12
C VAL A 286 -16.50 -9.46 -4.26
N PRO A 287 -15.63 -10.29 -4.87
CA PRO A 287 -14.74 -11.19 -4.13
C PRO A 287 -13.51 -10.45 -3.57
N TYR A 288 -13.25 -10.57 -2.28
CA TYR A 288 -12.04 -9.97 -1.67
C TYR A 288 -10.76 -10.75 -1.99
N SER A 289 -10.84 -12.03 -2.31
CA SER A 289 -9.68 -12.90 -2.57
C SER A 289 -9.11 -12.79 -3.98
N GLU A 290 -9.71 -11.97 -4.84
CA GLU A 290 -9.34 -11.83 -6.25
C GLU A 290 -9.03 -10.37 -6.56
N ALA A 291 -8.23 -10.16 -7.61
CA ALA A 291 -7.98 -8.81 -8.09
C ALA A 291 -9.26 -8.23 -8.71
N ARG A 292 -9.62 -7.01 -8.31
CA ARG A 292 -10.84 -6.33 -8.74
C ARG A 292 -10.53 -5.10 -9.56
N ARG A 293 -11.22 -4.89 -10.68
CA ARG A 293 -11.10 -3.69 -11.49
C ARG A 293 -11.91 -2.56 -10.87
N LEU A 294 -11.26 -1.42 -10.67
CA LEU A 294 -11.89 -0.20 -10.19
C LEU A 294 -12.09 0.76 -11.36
N LEU A 295 -13.25 1.40 -11.39
CA LEU A 295 -13.55 2.50 -12.28
C LEU A 295 -14.20 3.62 -11.47
N VAL A 296 -13.54 4.78 -11.43
CA VAL A 296 -14.10 6.00 -10.87
C VAL A 296 -14.51 6.90 -12.02
N MET A 297 -15.75 7.37 -12.01
CA MET A 297 -16.27 8.30 -13.01
C MET A 297 -16.72 9.57 -12.33
N GLY A 298 -16.45 10.71 -12.97
CA GLY A 298 -17.08 11.97 -12.63
C GLY A 298 -18.35 12.18 -13.46
N ASN A 299 -19.32 12.91 -12.91
CA ASN A 299 -20.45 13.44 -13.68
C ASN A 299 -19.96 14.39 -14.79
N GLU A 300 -20.90 14.85 -15.64
CA GLU A 300 -20.59 15.78 -16.73
C GLU A 300 -19.75 16.99 -16.25
N GLY A 301 -18.61 17.21 -16.91
CA GLY A 301 -17.68 18.28 -16.56
C GLY A 301 -16.74 17.98 -15.39
N ILE A 302 -16.72 16.75 -14.85
CA ILE A 302 -15.76 16.30 -13.83
C ILE A 302 -14.79 15.28 -14.43
N ASN A 303 -13.50 15.58 -14.32
CA ASN A 303 -12.44 14.61 -14.58
C ASN A 303 -12.07 13.92 -13.27
N ALA A 304 -12.17 12.59 -13.22
CA ALA A 304 -11.80 11.79 -12.05
C ALA A 304 -10.81 10.68 -12.43
N ARG A 305 -9.83 10.43 -11.57
CA ARG A 305 -8.82 9.37 -11.75
C ARG A 305 -8.53 8.71 -10.40
N ALA A 306 -8.29 7.41 -10.43
CA ALA A 306 -7.86 6.60 -9.30
C ALA A 306 -7.05 5.41 -9.82
N LYS A 307 -6.52 4.56 -8.95
CA LYS A 307 -5.94 3.29 -9.39
C LYS A 307 -6.99 2.44 -10.13
N THR A 308 -6.54 1.64 -11.09
CA THR A 308 -7.43 0.86 -11.98
C THR A 308 -7.74 -0.52 -11.44
N MET A 309 -6.97 -1.02 -10.47
CA MET A 309 -7.15 -2.33 -9.88
C MET A 309 -6.97 -2.27 -8.36
N GLN A 310 -7.75 -3.08 -7.66
CA GLN A 310 -7.59 -3.43 -6.27
C GLN A 310 -7.09 -4.88 -6.21
N PRO A 311 -5.82 -5.12 -5.83
CA PRO A 311 -5.34 -6.47 -5.59
C PRO A 311 -6.08 -7.14 -4.42
N PRO A 312 -5.98 -8.49 -4.32
CA PRO A 312 -6.52 -9.27 -3.20
C PRO A 312 -6.04 -8.78 -1.83
#